data_AF-A0A7W1SB99-F1
#
_entry.id   AF-A0A7W1SB99-F1
#
_cell.length_a   1.000
_cell.length_b   1.000
_cell.length_c   1.000
_cell.angle_alpha   90.00
_cell.angle_beta   90.00
_cell.angle_gamma   90.00
#
_symmetry.space_group_name_H-M   'P 1'
#
loop_
_entity.id
_entity.type
_entity.pdbx_description
1 polymer ?
#
loop_
_entity_poly.entity_id
_entity_poly.type
_entity_poly.pdbx_seq_one_letter_code
_entity_poly.pdbx_strand_id
1 'polypeptide(L)'
;RLIEPAIALSIVFVGAHALLYGNDKRDWRLIFAFCFGFVHGFGFANVLREMELPRAALGWSLFSFNVGVELGQACIVLAVAPLLTLFYRRSAALTGRAMAASSFGVIFAGAFWFAERLFPTS
;
A
#
# COMPACT_ATOMS: atom_id res chain seq x y z
N ARG A 1 -16.80 1.55 8.27
CA ARG A 1 -17.16 0.11 8.33
C ARG A 1 -16.74 -0.68 7.10
N LEU A 2 -17.09 -0.32 5.85
CA LEU A 2 -16.65 -1.07 4.66
C LEU A 2 -15.27 -0.65 4.11
N ILE A 3 -14.81 0.54 4.46
CA ILE A 3 -13.56 1.10 3.92
C ILE A 3 -12.35 0.42 4.57
N GLU A 4 -12.35 0.17 5.88
CA GLU A 4 -11.21 -0.48 6.56
C GLU A 4 -10.96 -1.91 6.05
N PRO A 5 -11.99 -2.77 5.87
CA PRO A 5 -11.82 -4.07 5.20
C PRO A 5 -11.35 -3.94 3.75
N ALA A 6 -11.82 -2.95 2.99
CA ALA A 6 -11.39 -2.74 1.61
C ALA A 6 -9.91 -2.35 1.52
N ILE A 7 -9.41 -1.55 2.46
CA ILE A 7 -7.99 -1.20 2.58
C ILE A 7 -7.18 -2.45 2.96
N ALA A 8 -7.64 -3.24 3.92
CA ALA A 8 -6.94 -4.48 4.30
C ALA A 8 -6.85 -5.47 3.13
N LEU A 9 -7.94 -5.62 2.37
CA LEU A 9 -7.98 -6.48 1.19
C LEU A 9 -7.06 -5.98 0.07
N SER A 10 -6.91 -4.66 -0.11
CA SER A 10 -5.99 -4.09 -1.11
C SER A 10 -4.53 -4.44 -0.81
N ILE A 11 -4.15 -4.47 0.48
CA ILE A 11 -2.80 -4.86 0.93
C ILE A 11 -2.52 -6.33 0.59
N VAL A 12 -3.47 -7.22 0.90
CA VAL A 12 -3.40 -8.64 0.55
C VAL A 12 -3.25 -8.81 -0.97
N PHE A 13 -4.08 -8.10 -1.74
CA PHE A 13 -4.06 -8.16 -3.18
C PHE A 13 -2.70 -7.73 -3.76
N VAL A 14 -2.14 -6.60 -3.30
CA VAL A 14 -0.82 -6.12 -3.77
C VAL A 14 0.29 -7.10 -3.42
N GLY A 15 0.28 -7.67 -2.20
CA GLY A 15 1.25 -8.68 -1.80
C GLY A 15 1.15 -9.96 -2.64
N ALA A 16 -0.05 -10.45 -2.91
CA ALA A 16 -0.29 -11.61 -3.75
C ALA A 16 0.11 -11.36 -5.21
N HIS A 17 -0.22 -10.17 -5.73
CA HIS A 17 0.17 -9.78 -7.08
C HIS A 17 1.70 -9.69 -7.24
N ALA A 18 2.40 -9.15 -6.24
CA ALA A 18 3.87 -9.11 -6.25
C ALA A 18 4.49 -10.53 -6.29
N LEU A 19 3.87 -11.50 -5.61
CA LEU A 19 4.35 -12.89 -5.59
C LEU A 19 4.07 -13.63 -6.90
N LEU A 20 2.86 -13.45 -7.47
CA LEU A 20 2.40 -14.19 -8.65
C LEU A 20 2.88 -13.58 -9.97
N TYR A 21 3.00 -12.25 -10.02
CA TYR A 21 3.25 -11.49 -11.26
C TYR A 21 4.45 -10.55 -11.13
N GLY A 22 5.35 -10.75 -10.16
CA GLY A 22 6.53 -9.90 -9.96
C GLY A 22 7.46 -9.77 -11.18
N ASN A 23 7.39 -10.74 -12.12
CA ASN A 23 8.14 -10.75 -13.38
C ASN A 23 7.26 -10.51 -14.63
N ASP A 24 5.98 -10.18 -14.47
CA ASP A 24 5.11 -9.94 -15.61
C ASP A 24 5.51 -8.64 -16.33
N LYS A 25 5.55 -8.70 -17.67
CA LYS A 25 5.89 -7.56 -18.54
C LYS A 25 4.70 -6.63 -18.78
N ARG A 26 3.51 -7.03 -18.33
CA ARG A 26 2.27 -6.30 -18.54
C ARG A 26 2.14 -5.18 -17.51
N ASP A 27 2.11 -3.93 -17.99
CA ASP A 27 2.13 -2.75 -17.14
C ASP A 27 0.75 -2.39 -16.57
N TRP A 28 0.25 -3.22 -15.65
CA TRP A 28 -0.97 -2.92 -14.88
C TRP A 28 -0.73 -1.97 -13.71
N ARG A 29 0.52 -1.51 -13.51
CA ARG A 29 0.94 -0.74 -12.34
C ARG A 29 0.15 0.55 -12.21
N LEU A 30 -0.16 1.20 -13.34
CA LEU A 30 -0.94 2.44 -13.35
C LEU A 30 -2.37 2.21 -12.84
N ILE A 31 -3.02 1.13 -13.27
CA ILE A 31 -4.38 0.78 -12.84
C ILE A 31 -4.37 0.45 -11.34
N PHE A 32 -3.37 -0.31 -10.87
CA PHE A 32 -3.26 -0.61 -9.44
C PHE A 32 -2.98 0.63 -8.60
N ALA A 33 -2.08 1.50 -9.03
CA ALA A 33 -1.80 2.77 -8.34
C ALA A 33 -3.05 3.64 -8.26
N PHE A 34 -3.83 3.73 -9.35
CA PHE A 34 -5.08 4.47 -9.37
C PHE A 34 -6.13 3.88 -8.41
N CYS A 35 -6.42 2.57 -8.51
CA CYS A 35 -7.40 1.91 -7.64
C CYS A 35 -6.99 1.96 -6.17
N PHE A 36 -5.71 1.76 -5.87
CA PHE A 36 -5.16 1.86 -4.52
C PHE A 36 -5.30 3.28 -3.97
N GLY A 37 -4.86 4.28 -4.74
CA GLY A 37 -4.99 5.69 -4.37
C GLY A 37 -6.45 6.09 -4.16
N PHE A 38 -7.38 5.59 -4.98
CA PHE A 38 -8.80 5.85 -4.85
C PHE A 38 -9.38 5.28 -3.54
N VAL A 39 -9.18 3.98 -3.27
CA VAL A 39 -9.71 3.32 -2.06
C VAL A 39 -9.17 3.99 -0.80
N HIS A 40 -7.87 4.28 -0.77
CA HIS A 40 -7.23 4.92 0.39
C HIS A 40 -7.64 6.39 0.53
N GLY A 41 -7.76 7.13 -0.57
CA GLY A 41 -8.22 8.51 -0.60
C GLY A 41 -9.65 8.65 -0.06
N PHE A 42 -10.56 7.73 -0.43
CA PHE A 42 -11.91 7.69 0.13
C PHE A 42 -11.93 7.38 1.64
N GLY A 43 -11.10 6.44 2.09
CA GLY A 43 -10.96 6.13 3.52
C GLY A 43 -10.49 7.33 4.34
N PHE A 44 -9.45 8.00 3.86
CA PHE A 44 -8.93 9.19 4.52
C PHE A 44 -9.93 10.36 4.49
N ALA A 45 -10.58 10.62 3.36
CA ALA A 45 -11.60 11.66 3.24
C ALA A 45 -12.80 11.41 4.19
N ASN A 46 -13.18 10.15 4.40
CA ASN A 46 -14.22 9.78 5.37
C ASN A 46 -13.80 10.13 6.81
N VAL A 47 -12.57 9.79 7.21
CA VAL A 47 -12.02 10.14 8.53
C VAL A 47 -11.97 11.66 8.74
N LEU A 48 -11.51 12.42 7.74
CA LEU A 48 -11.49 13.89 7.83
C LEU A 48 -12.88 14.52 7.91
N ARG A 49 -13.90 13.89 7.28
CA ARG A 49 -15.29 14.32 7.40
C ARG A 49 -15.87 14.06 8.78
N GLU A 50 -15.51 12.94 9.41
CA GLU A 50 -15.90 12.63 10.79
C GLU A 50 -15.32 13.62 11.81
N MET A 51 -14.22 14.32 11.46
CA MET A 51 -13.65 15.40 12.25
C MET A 51 -14.35 16.76 12.07
N GLU A 52 -15.48 16.81 11.34
CA GLU A 52 -16.31 18.01 11.11
C GLU A 52 -15.54 19.24 10.60
N LEU A 53 -14.46 19.02 9.85
CA LEU A 53 -13.60 20.09 9.37
C LEU A 53 -14.33 21.03 8.39
N PRO A 54 -14.07 22.36 8.47
CA PRO A 54 -14.52 23.31 7.46
C PRO A 54 -14.04 22.89 6.06
N ARG A 55 -14.86 23.09 5.01
CA ARG A 55 -14.55 22.65 3.63
C ARG A 55 -13.19 23.13 3.11
N ALA A 56 -12.78 24.35 3.49
CA ALA A 56 -11.47 24.89 3.12
C ALA A 56 -10.31 24.13 3.79
N ALA A 57 -10.46 23.77 5.07
CA ALA A 57 -9.49 22.98 5.82
C ALA A 57 -9.40 21.53 5.29
N LEU A 58 -10.52 20.97 4.82
CA LEU A 58 -10.55 19.65 4.18
C LEU A 58 -9.68 19.62 2.92
N GLY A 59 -9.80 20.62 2.04
CA GLY A 59 -9.00 20.72 0.82
C GLY A 59 -7.49 20.81 1.12
N TRP A 60 -7.11 21.63 2.10
CA TRP A 60 -5.71 21.76 2.51
C TRP A 60 -5.17 20.49 3.17
N SER A 61 -5.98 19.81 3.99
CA SER A 61 -5.63 18.54 4.63
C SER A 61 -5.41 17.43 3.61
N LEU A 62 -6.28 17.33 2.60
CA LEU A 62 -6.12 16.39 1.50
C LEU A 62 -4.86 16.68 0.68
N PHE A 63 -4.61 17.95 0.34
CA PHE A 63 -3.42 18.34 -0.43
C PHE A 63 -2.13 18.02 0.32
N SER A 64 -2.00 18.49 1.56
CA SER A 64 -0.81 18.26 2.40
C SER A 64 -0.57 16.77 2.70
N PHE A 65 -1.64 16.00 2.89
CA PHE A 65 -1.54 14.54 3.02
C PHE A 65 -0.99 13.88 1.76
N ASN A 66 -1.52 14.20 0.57
CA ASN A 66 -1.02 13.63 -0.69
C ASN A 66 0.45 13.99 -0.94
N VAL A 67 0.83 15.25 -0.68
CA VAL A 67 2.23 15.68 -0.77
C VAL A 67 3.12 14.89 0.20
N GLY A 68 2.68 14.71 1.45
CA GLY A 68 3.40 13.91 2.43
C GLY A 68 3.57 12.44 2.02
N VAL A 69 2.53 11.83 1.45
CA VAL A 69 2.56 10.45 0.94
C VAL A 69 3.54 10.33 -0.23
N GLU A 70 3.46 11.22 -1.21
CA GLU A 70 4.34 11.20 -2.39
C GLU A 70 5.81 11.38 -1.98
N LEU A 71 6.09 12.31 -1.06
CA LEU A 71 7.43 12.50 -0.50
C LEU A 71 7.92 11.26 0.25
N GLY A 72 7.07 10.65 1.07
CA GLY A 72 7.40 9.42 1.79
C GLY A 72 7.72 8.26 0.82
N GLN A 73 6.90 8.08 -0.22
CA GLN A 73 7.12 7.09 -1.27
C GLN A 73 8.43 7.35 -2.01
N ALA A 74 8.72 8.60 -2.40
CA ALA A 74 9.97 8.98 -3.04
C ALA A 74 11.18 8.66 -2.14
N CYS A 75 11.13 9.01 -0.85
CA CYS A 75 12.19 8.68 0.11
C CYS A 75 12.43 7.17 0.23
N ILE A 76 11.37 6.37 0.33
CA ILE A 76 11.48 4.91 0.40
C ILE A 76 12.10 4.36 -0.89
N VAL A 77 11.64 4.80 -2.07
CA VAL A 77 12.19 4.36 -3.36
C VAL A 77 13.67 4.71 -3.46
N LEU A 78 14.05 5.95 -3.13
CA LEU A 78 15.44 6.41 -3.18
C LEU A 78 16.35 5.64 -2.21
N ALA A 79 15.84 5.16 -1.08
CA ALA A 79 16.59 4.35 -0.13
C ALA A 79 16.65 2.86 -0.51
N VAL A 80 15.51 2.26 -0.86
CA VAL A 80 15.37 0.81 -1.03
C VAL A 80 15.81 0.33 -2.41
N ALA A 81 15.52 1.07 -3.49
CA ALA A 81 15.89 0.67 -4.84
C ALA A 81 17.41 0.45 -5.06
N PRO A 82 18.31 1.35 -4.61
CA PRO A 82 19.74 1.12 -4.77
C PRO A 82 20.23 -0.07 -3.93
N LEU A 83 19.69 -0.27 -2.73
CA LEU A 83 20.01 -1.41 -1.88
C LEU A 83 19.61 -2.72 -2.56
N LEU A 84 18.38 -2.81 -3.07
CA LEU A 84 17.91 -3.98 -3.81
C LEU A 84 18.76 -4.26 -5.03
N THR A 85 19.15 -3.22 -5.78
CA THR A 85 20.03 -3.37 -6.95
C THR A 85 21.41 -3.92 -6.55
N LEU A 86 21.99 -3.42 -5.46
CA LEU A 86 23.27 -3.89 -4.95
C LEU A 86 23.21 -5.36 -4.50
N PHE A 87 22.16 -5.74 -3.75
CA PHE A 87 21.97 -7.12 -3.30
C PHE A 87 21.66 -8.06 -4.45
N TYR A 88 20.87 -7.63 -5.44
CA TYR A 88 20.56 -8.42 -6.63
C TYR A 88 21.83 -8.76 -7.42
N ARG A 89 22.73 -7.79 -7.58
CA ARG A 89 24.04 -7.99 -8.25
C ARG A 89 24.95 -8.98 -7.51
N ARG A 90 24.83 -9.10 -6.19
CA ARG A 90 25.62 -10.07 -5.40
C ARG A 90 24.99 -11.45 -5.34
N SER A 91 23.67 -11.52 -5.17
CA SER A 91 22.93 -12.77 -5.15
C SER A 91 21.47 -12.54 -5.55
N ALA A 92 21.18 -12.80 -6.82
CA ALA A 92 19.82 -12.74 -7.35
C ALA A 92 18.88 -13.70 -6.60
N ALA A 93 19.38 -14.88 -6.21
CA ALA A 93 18.59 -15.89 -5.50
C ALA A 93 18.20 -15.44 -4.07
N LEU A 94 19.12 -14.85 -3.31
CA LEU A 94 18.82 -14.35 -1.97
C LEU A 94 17.86 -13.15 -2.03
N THR A 95 18.07 -12.24 -2.98
CA THR A 95 17.20 -11.09 -3.19
C THR A 95 15.78 -11.52 -3.55
N GLY A 96 15.63 -12.49 -4.47
CA GLY A 96 14.33 -13.06 -4.83
C GLY A 96 13.63 -13.74 -3.64
N ARG A 97 14.37 -14.49 -2.80
CA ARG A 97 13.82 -15.08 -1.57
C ARG A 97 13.38 -14.03 -0.56
N ALA A 98 14.17 -12.99 -0.35
CA ALA A 98 13.84 -11.88 0.55
C ALA A 98 12.59 -11.14 0.07
N MET A 99 12.47 -10.88 -1.23
CA MET A 99 11.27 -10.30 -1.84
C MET A 99 10.04 -11.20 -1.62
N ALA A 100 10.14 -12.49 -1.91
CA ALA A 100 9.04 -13.42 -1.68
C ALA A 100 8.62 -13.50 -0.20
N ALA A 101 9.60 -13.58 0.72
CA ALA A 101 9.34 -13.57 2.16
C ALA A 101 8.64 -12.27 2.61
N SER A 102 9.06 -11.12 2.09
CA SER A 102 8.41 -9.84 2.36
C SER A 102 6.97 -9.80 1.85
N SER A 103 6.71 -10.33 0.65
CA SER A 103 5.34 -10.44 0.10
C SER A 103 4.45 -11.32 0.96
N PHE A 104 4.95 -12.47 1.45
CA PHE A 104 4.21 -13.30 2.40
C PHE A 104 3.91 -12.55 3.71
N GLY A 105 4.87 -11.80 4.24
CA GLY A 105 4.65 -10.96 5.42
C GLY A 105 3.54 -9.92 5.21
N VAL A 106 3.54 -9.24 4.06
CA VAL A 106 2.51 -8.25 3.70
C VAL A 106 1.13 -8.91 3.54
N ILE A 107 1.06 -10.05 2.85
CA ILE A 107 -0.18 -10.83 2.69
C ILE A 107 -0.72 -11.24 4.07
N PHE A 108 0.13 -11.77 4.93
CA PHE A 108 -0.27 -12.23 6.25
C PHE A 108 -0.76 -11.08 7.13
N ALA A 109 -0.02 -9.96 7.18
CA ALA A 109 -0.42 -8.79 7.93
C ALA A 109 -1.75 -8.20 7.41
N GLY A 110 -1.91 -8.11 6.08
CA GLY A 110 -3.16 -7.66 5.46
C GLY A 110 -4.33 -8.59 5.77
N ALA A 111 -4.12 -9.91 5.71
CA ALA A 111 -5.16 -10.91 6.00
C ALA A 111 -5.57 -10.91 7.48
N PHE A 112 -4.59 -10.78 8.38
CA PHE A 112 -4.83 -10.62 9.81
C PHE A 112 -5.68 -9.38 10.09
N TRP A 113 -5.29 -8.23 9.53
CA TRP A 113 -6.02 -6.98 9.72
C TRP A 113 -7.42 -7.01 9.08
N PHE A 114 -7.57 -7.69 7.94
CA PHE A 114 -8.87 -7.92 7.31
C PHE A 114 -9.78 -8.75 8.22
N ALA A 115 -9.26 -9.84 8.80
CA ALA A 115 -10.03 -10.70 9.70
C ALA A 115 -10.48 -9.95 10.96
N GLU A 116 -9.60 -9.13 11.56
CA GLU A 116 -9.93 -8.26 12.70
C GLU A 116 -11.08 -7.29 12.38
N ARG A 117 -11.10 -6.74 11.16
CA ARG A 117 -12.13 -5.79 10.73
C ARG A 117 -13.43 -6.45 10.27
N LEU A 118 -13.37 -7.70 9.80
CA LEU A 118 -14.55 -8.47 9.38
C LEU A 118 -15.26 -9.12 10.56
N PHE A 119 -14.51 -9.57 11.56
CA PHE A 119 -15.03 -10.16 12.80
C PHE A 119 -14.62 -9.26 13.97
N PRO A 120 -15.31 -8.13 14.20
CA PRO A 120 -15.09 -7.35 15.41
C PRO A 120 -15.33 -8.29 16.60
N THR A 121 -14.26 -8.62 17.31
CA THR A 121 -14.39 -9.28 18.61
C THR A 121 -15.23 -8.35 19.47
N SER A 122 -16.38 -8.87 19.89
CA SER A 122 -17.47 -8.11 20.54
C SER A 122 -17.05 -7.49 21.86
#